data_AF-A0A0C3RP48-F1
#
_entry.id   AF-A0A0C3RP48-F1
#
_cell.length_a   1.000
_cell.length_b   1.000
_cell.length_c   1.000
_cell.angle_alpha   90.00
_cell.angle_beta   90.00
_cell.angle_gamma   90.00
#
_symmetry.space_group_name_H-M   'P 1'
#
loop_
_entity.id
_entity.type
_entity.pdbx_description
1 polymer ?
#
loop_
_entity_poly.entity_id
_entity_poly.type
_entity_poly.pdbx_seq_one_letter_code
_entity_poly.pdbx_strand_id
1 'polypeptide(L)'
;MFLPIPNTDPLTSLLTKYIPPERRPTRDVSGDWQHADFHTLVMTNSWRALARMARDRIVKCNPGDVSLILELWSLRLSSLARLRLFNQTAAELNNLYAVLTSGSIPAAAPPSPGARRNVGPREYLWQTLVPFELEVLHAKTRYWAGEHMAYVDELTALVTRCKRKAREAGRGRAARKNKGSEEKSERALAREARRRERERARASEREREREMWKERGSRVCLILASQLVEMKAREYIAAAHLLLPLAHQSLAPSALGEKGERITSPYILASVGRIYLQAGDLGKASSYFSEVTAHYEGIPEPRDEGLGDLVRVNNALFACAEGRWEDAEKLFVESVRQSGEAHVATNNLAVALLSQGRLKEGIYVLESALKQAPTALCVTEPFLFNLSTLYELRSNTAADKKRELLVEVAKWAGDGLRTSCLKMPT
;
A
#
# COMPACT_ATOMS: atom_id res chain seq x y z
N MET A 1 -15.43 7.48 -22.95
CA MET A 1 -14.88 7.56 -21.57
C MET A 1 -14.39 6.20 -21.10
N PHE A 2 -15.21 5.14 -21.16
CA PHE A 2 -14.78 3.77 -20.83
C PHE A 2 -14.18 3.06 -22.04
N LEU A 3 -13.00 2.51 -21.89
CA LEU A 3 -12.38 1.65 -22.90
C LEU A 3 -12.75 0.18 -22.62
N PRO A 4 -12.89 -0.66 -23.67
CA PRO A 4 -13.22 -2.06 -23.50
C PRO A 4 -12.09 -2.79 -22.78
N ILE A 5 -12.43 -3.70 -21.87
CA ILE A 5 -11.45 -4.54 -21.18
C ILE A 5 -11.29 -5.82 -22.00
N PRO A 6 -10.06 -6.23 -22.38
CA PRO A 6 -9.83 -7.43 -23.19
C PRO A 6 -10.44 -8.67 -22.54
N ASN A 7 -10.77 -9.74 -23.26
CA ASN A 7 -11.21 -11.02 -22.67
C ASN A 7 -10.10 -12.09 -22.68
N THR A 8 -8.85 -11.63 -22.72
CA THR A 8 -7.66 -12.48 -22.71
C THR A 8 -6.67 -11.94 -21.68
N ASP A 9 -5.75 -12.79 -21.27
CA ASP A 9 -4.67 -12.43 -20.35
C ASP A 9 -3.38 -13.19 -20.67
N PRO A 10 -2.23 -12.77 -20.11
CA PRO A 10 -0.94 -13.41 -20.39
C PRO A 10 -0.88 -14.88 -19.94
N LEU A 11 -1.61 -15.29 -18.89
CA LEU A 11 -1.65 -16.67 -18.43
C LEU A 11 -2.34 -17.58 -19.46
N THR A 12 -3.46 -17.15 -20.06
CA THR A 12 -4.16 -17.91 -21.11
C THR A 12 -3.26 -18.17 -22.31
N SER A 13 -2.45 -17.19 -22.71
CA SER A 13 -1.45 -17.35 -23.78
C SER A 13 -0.40 -18.41 -23.43
N LEU A 14 0.11 -18.40 -22.19
CA LEU A 14 1.07 -19.41 -21.74
C LEU A 14 0.43 -20.81 -21.64
N LEU A 15 -0.78 -20.92 -21.11
CA LEU A 15 -1.51 -22.20 -21.05
C LEU A 15 -1.71 -22.78 -22.45
N THR A 16 -2.08 -21.95 -23.42
CA THR A 16 -2.27 -22.38 -24.81
C THR A 16 -0.96 -22.91 -25.41
N LYS A 17 0.17 -22.28 -25.08
CA LYS A 17 1.49 -22.63 -25.62
C LYS A 17 2.14 -23.85 -24.97
N TYR A 18 2.03 -24.01 -23.64
CA TYR A 18 2.81 -25.02 -22.91
C TYR A 18 1.99 -26.17 -22.33
N ILE A 19 0.66 -26.04 -22.24
CA ILE A 19 -0.21 -27.02 -21.59
C ILE A 19 -1.20 -27.59 -22.61
N PRO A 20 -1.32 -28.92 -22.74
CA PRO A 20 -2.28 -29.52 -23.65
C PRO A 20 -3.73 -29.26 -23.15
N PRO A 21 -4.72 -29.16 -24.06
CA PRO A 21 -6.09 -28.73 -23.72
C PRO A 21 -6.71 -29.45 -22.52
N GLU A 22 -6.54 -30.77 -22.43
CA GLU A 22 -7.09 -31.64 -21.39
C GLU A 22 -6.51 -31.39 -19.98
N ARG A 23 -5.37 -30.69 -19.88
CA ARG A 23 -4.73 -30.34 -18.61
C ARG A 23 -4.87 -28.86 -18.24
N ARG A 24 -5.54 -28.05 -19.08
CA ARG A 24 -5.72 -26.62 -18.81
C ARG A 24 -6.77 -26.42 -17.72
N PRO A 25 -6.48 -25.69 -16.64
CA PRO A 25 -7.47 -25.38 -15.63
C PRO A 25 -8.52 -24.41 -16.18
N THR A 26 -9.73 -24.45 -15.63
CA THR A 26 -10.77 -23.47 -15.91
C THR A 26 -10.34 -22.10 -15.39
N ARG A 27 -10.31 -21.09 -16.26
CA ARG A 27 -10.08 -19.69 -15.89
C ARG A 27 -11.23 -18.84 -16.38
N ASP A 28 -11.83 -18.08 -15.48
CA ASP A 28 -12.79 -17.06 -15.85
C ASP A 28 -12.08 -15.72 -16.14
N VAL A 29 -12.06 -15.36 -17.43
CA VAL A 29 -11.61 -14.06 -17.92
C VAL A 29 -12.76 -13.24 -18.51
N SER A 30 -14.00 -13.71 -18.32
CA SER A 30 -15.23 -13.06 -18.80
C SER A 30 -15.55 -11.80 -18.03
N GLY A 31 -14.97 -11.63 -16.83
CA GLY A 31 -15.23 -10.52 -15.91
C GLY A 31 -16.71 -10.35 -15.57
N ASP A 32 -17.47 -11.44 -15.57
CA ASP A 32 -18.80 -11.44 -14.99
C ASP A 32 -18.69 -11.19 -13.49
N TRP A 33 -19.56 -10.33 -12.98
CA TRP A 33 -19.60 -9.92 -11.59
C TRP A 33 -20.97 -10.17 -10.95
N GLN A 34 -21.97 -10.62 -11.72
CA GLN A 34 -23.35 -10.72 -11.24
C GLN A 34 -23.55 -11.87 -10.25
N HIS A 35 -22.67 -12.86 -10.27
CA HIS A 35 -22.78 -14.09 -9.46
C HIS A 35 -21.85 -14.10 -8.24
N ALA A 36 -21.15 -13.01 -7.94
CA ALA A 36 -20.24 -12.91 -6.81
C ALA A 36 -20.38 -11.56 -6.08
N ASP A 37 -20.23 -11.57 -4.77
CA ASP A 37 -20.19 -10.36 -3.98
C ASP A 37 -18.83 -9.64 -4.10
N PHE A 38 -18.80 -8.37 -3.70
CA PHE A 38 -17.60 -7.53 -3.79
C PHE A 38 -16.40 -8.11 -3.03
N HIS A 39 -16.60 -8.67 -1.84
CA HIS A 39 -15.52 -9.19 -1.02
C HIS A 39 -14.89 -10.42 -1.68
N THR A 40 -15.71 -11.34 -2.17
CA THR A 40 -15.24 -12.49 -2.96
C THR A 40 -14.40 -12.04 -4.14
N LEU A 41 -14.87 -11.09 -4.95
CA LEU A 41 -14.14 -10.60 -6.12
C LEU A 41 -12.78 -9.98 -5.77
N VAL A 42 -12.67 -9.31 -4.61
CA VAL A 42 -11.40 -8.75 -4.12
C VAL A 42 -10.45 -9.87 -3.68
N MET A 43 -10.95 -10.84 -2.91
CA MET A 43 -10.14 -11.94 -2.38
C MET A 43 -9.64 -12.89 -3.47
N THR A 44 -10.39 -13.06 -4.56
CA THR A 44 -10.00 -13.90 -5.71
C THR A 44 -9.24 -13.14 -6.79
N ASN A 45 -8.85 -11.88 -6.55
CA ASN A 45 -8.17 -11.04 -7.53
C ASN A 45 -8.92 -10.92 -8.86
N SER A 46 -10.26 -10.88 -8.84
CA SER A 46 -11.12 -10.77 -10.02
C SER A 46 -11.23 -9.31 -10.50
N TRP A 47 -10.09 -8.70 -10.79
CA TRP A 47 -9.97 -7.27 -11.11
C TRP A 47 -10.78 -6.87 -12.35
N ARG A 48 -10.93 -7.77 -13.31
CA ARG A 48 -11.76 -7.55 -14.50
C ARG A 48 -13.24 -7.40 -14.17
N ALA A 49 -13.74 -8.27 -13.29
CA ALA A 49 -15.11 -8.23 -12.78
C ALA A 49 -15.35 -6.94 -11.98
N LEU A 50 -14.42 -6.57 -11.08
CA LEU A 50 -14.50 -5.32 -10.31
C LEU A 50 -14.52 -4.07 -11.21
N ALA A 51 -13.68 -4.03 -12.25
CA ALA A 51 -13.64 -2.92 -13.20
C ALA A 51 -14.93 -2.79 -14.03
N ARG A 52 -15.57 -3.91 -14.38
CA ARG A 52 -16.87 -3.95 -15.07
C ARG A 52 -18.00 -3.56 -14.13
N MET A 53 -18.03 -4.11 -12.92
CA MET A 53 -18.99 -3.75 -11.87
C MET A 53 -18.97 -2.25 -11.59
N ALA A 54 -17.79 -1.65 -11.42
CA ALA A 54 -17.64 -0.23 -11.19
C ALA A 54 -18.24 0.60 -12.34
N ARG A 55 -17.96 0.24 -13.59
CA ARG A 55 -18.53 0.91 -14.77
C ARG A 55 -20.05 0.77 -14.84
N ASP A 56 -20.57 -0.43 -14.65
CA ASP A 56 -22.02 -0.68 -14.71
C ASP A 56 -22.76 0.08 -13.59
N ARG A 57 -22.16 0.19 -12.39
CA ARG A 57 -22.68 1.01 -11.29
C ARG A 57 -22.58 2.50 -11.57
N ILE A 58 -21.49 2.99 -12.17
CA ILE A 58 -21.36 4.42 -12.56
C ILE A 58 -22.47 4.80 -13.52
N VAL A 59 -22.74 3.97 -14.53
CA VAL A 59 -23.78 4.25 -15.55
C VAL A 59 -25.19 4.25 -14.95
N LYS A 60 -25.45 3.43 -13.92
CA LYS A 60 -26.75 3.34 -13.25
C LYS A 60 -26.90 4.32 -12.08
N CYS A 61 -25.81 4.93 -11.61
CA CYS A 61 -25.82 5.81 -10.45
C CYS A 61 -26.60 7.09 -10.76
N ASN A 62 -27.21 7.68 -9.72
CA ASN A 62 -27.78 9.02 -9.82
C ASN A 62 -26.66 10.03 -10.15
N PRO A 63 -26.75 10.82 -11.24
CA PRO A 63 -25.74 11.82 -11.59
C PRO A 63 -25.46 12.87 -10.49
N GLY A 64 -26.40 13.08 -9.58
CA GLY A 64 -26.24 13.97 -8.43
C GLY A 64 -25.35 13.42 -7.31
N ASP A 65 -25.11 12.10 -7.26
CA ASP A 65 -24.26 11.46 -6.25
C ASP A 65 -22.80 11.43 -6.72
N VAL A 66 -22.20 12.62 -6.78
CA VAL A 66 -20.82 12.82 -7.25
C VAL A 66 -19.81 12.05 -6.38
N SER A 67 -20.07 11.92 -5.08
CA SER A 67 -19.20 11.19 -4.16
C SER A 67 -19.11 9.71 -4.54
N LEU A 68 -20.26 9.04 -4.67
CA LEU A 68 -20.31 7.63 -5.06
C LEU A 68 -19.71 7.40 -6.46
N ILE A 69 -19.98 8.30 -7.40
CA ILE A 69 -19.42 8.23 -8.76
C ILE A 69 -17.89 8.26 -8.72
N LEU A 70 -17.29 9.16 -7.92
CA LEU A 70 -15.83 9.28 -7.82
C LEU A 70 -15.20 8.10 -7.08
N GLU A 71 -15.87 7.53 -6.07
CA GLU A 71 -15.44 6.29 -5.42
C GLU A 71 -15.44 5.10 -6.40
N LEU A 72 -16.49 4.96 -7.21
CA LEU A 72 -16.54 3.92 -8.24
C LEU A 72 -15.48 4.14 -9.33
N TRP A 73 -15.16 5.38 -9.68
CA TRP A 73 -14.03 5.69 -10.56
C TRP A 73 -12.69 5.26 -9.95
N SER A 74 -12.48 5.50 -8.66
CA SER A 74 -11.30 5.03 -7.93
C SER A 74 -11.18 3.50 -7.99
N LEU A 75 -12.27 2.78 -7.74
CA LEU A 75 -12.32 1.32 -7.86
C LEU A 75 -12.00 0.84 -9.28
N ARG A 76 -12.62 1.44 -10.29
CA ARG A 76 -12.41 1.07 -11.70
C ARG A 76 -10.94 1.23 -12.10
N LEU A 77 -10.38 2.41 -11.88
CA LEU A 77 -9.01 2.72 -12.31
C LEU A 77 -7.98 1.90 -11.52
N SER A 78 -8.22 1.68 -10.22
CA SER A 78 -7.40 0.80 -9.40
C SER A 78 -7.42 -0.65 -9.88
N SER A 79 -8.55 -1.11 -10.42
CA SER A 79 -8.70 -2.47 -10.97
C SER A 79 -8.02 -2.60 -12.34
N LEU A 80 -8.15 -1.59 -13.21
CA LEU A 80 -7.43 -1.55 -14.50
C LEU A 80 -5.91 -1.50 -14.31
N ALA A 81 -5.43 -0.77 -13.30
CA ALA A 81 -4.02 -0.75 -12.94
C ALA A 81 -3.51 -2.12 -12.47
N ARG A 82 -4.31 -2.86 -11.68
CA ARG A 82 -3.99 -4.23 -11.23
C ARG A 82 -4.01 -5.24 -12.37
N LEU A 83 -4.86 -5.04 -13.38
CA LEU A 83 -4.82 -5.77 -14.66
C LEU A 83 -3.59 -5.42 -15.52
N ARG A 84 -2.75 -4.47 -15.09
CA ARG A 84 -1.59 -3.96 -15.83
C ARG A 84 -1.96 -3.28 -17.15
N LEU A 85 -3.20 -2.82 -17.27
CA LEU A 85 -3.69 -2.04 -18.41
C LEU A 85 -3.32 -0.56 -18.23
N PHE A 86 -2.03 -0.27 -18.12
CA PHE A 86 -1.53 1.05 -17.70
C PHE A 86 -1.91 2.17 -18.68
N ASN A 87 -1.77 1.93 -19.99
CA ASN A 87 -2.13 2.90 -21.02
C ASN A 87 -3.63 3.21 -20.99
N GLN A 88 -4.47 2.19 -20.83
CA GLN A 88 -5.92 2.35 -20.69
C GLN A 88 -6.27 3.10 -19.41
N THR A 89 -5.64 2.76 -18.28
CA THR A 89 -5.86 3.42 -17.00
C THR A 89 -5.51 4.91 -17.09
N ALA A 90 -4.35 5.25 -17.67
CA ALA A 90 -3.94 6.63 -17.88
C ALA A 90 -4.91 7.40 -18.80
N ALA A 91 -5.35 6.79 -19.90
CA ALA A 91 -6.31 7.41 -20.81
C ALA A 91 -7.67 7.69 -20.14
N GLU A 92 -8.22 6.74 -19.39
CA GLU A 92 -9.47 6.94 -18.66
C GLU A 92 -9.33 7.97 -17.53
N LEU A 93 -8.21 7.96 -16.81
CA LEU A 93 -7.93 8.93 -15.75
C LEU A 93 -7.75 10.35 -16.28
N ASN A 94 -7.06 10.53 -17.41
CA ASN A 94 -6.92 11.83 -18.08
C ASN A 94 -8.28 12.39 -18.52
N ASN A 95 -9.16 11.53 -19.06
CA ASN A 95 -10.52 11.93 -19.41
C ASN A 95 -11.33 12.37 -18.19
N LEU A 96 -11.22 11.64 -17.07
CA LEU A 96 -11.85 12.01 -15.81
C LEU A 96 -11.34 13.37 -15.31
N TYR A 97 -10.02 13.58 -15.32
CA TYR A 97 -9.40 14.84 -14.89
C TYR A 97 -9.79 16.03 -15.79
N ALA A 98 -9.91 15.82 -17.10
CA ALA A 98 -10.42 16.85 -18.02
C ALA A 98 -11.84 17.29 -17.63
N VAL A 99 -12.71 16.36 -17.23
CA VAL A 99 -14.06 16.69 -16.74
C VAL A 99 -14.02 17.39 -15.38
N LEU A 100 -13.21 16.91 -14.43
CA LEU A 100 -13.06 17.51 -13.10
C LEU A 100 -12.51 18.94 -13.14
N THR A 101 -11.70 19.25 -14.16
CA THR A 101 -11.05 20.56 -14.34
C THR A 101 -11.83 21.53 -15.21
N SER A 102 -12.69 21.04 -16.12
CA SER A 102 -13.48 21.88 -17.04
C SER A 102 -14.59 22.70 -16.37
N GLY A 103 -14.92 22.44 -15.09
CA GLY A 103 -15.99 23.14 -14.38
C GLY A 103 -17.40 22.65 -14.71
N SER A 104 -17.52 21.53 -15.43
CA SER A 104 -18.78 20.94 -15.88
C SER A 104 -19.57 20.22 -14.78
N ILE A 105 -18.98 20.04 -13.59
CA ILE A 105 -19.62 19.35 -12.47
C ILE A 105 -20.53 20.37 -11.76
N PRO A 106 -21.84 20.11 -11.63
CA PRO A 106 -22.75 20.98 -10.92
C PRO A 106 -22.18 21.27 -9.54
N ALA A 107 -22.17 22.54 -9.13
CA ALA A 107 -21.74 22.92 -7.80
C ALA A 107 -22.58 22.16 -6.77
N ALA A 108 -22.06 21.05 -6.24
CA ALA A 108 -22.63 20.43 -5.06
C ALA A 108 -22.54 21.50 -3.96
N ALA A 109 -23.67 22.10 -3.63
CA ALA A 109 -23.73 23.10 -2.58
C ALA A 109 -23.15 22.47 -1.30
N PRO A 110 -22.28 23.16 -0.56
CA PRO A 110 -21.71 22.61 0.67
C PRO A 110 -22.87 22.23 1.62
N PRO A 111 -22.94 20.99 2.12
CA PRO A 111 -24.15 20.45 2.76
C PRO A 111 -24.36 20.94 4.20
N SER A 112 -23.89 22.14 4.57
CA SER A 112 -24.10 22.66 5.93
C SER A 112 -24.00 24.18 6.04
N PRO A 113 -24.93 24.86 6.76
CA PRO A 113 -24.87 26.29 7.09
C PRO A 113 -23.67 26.72 7.96
N GLY A 114 -22.73 25.81 8.24
CA GLY A 114 -21.53 26.02 9.04
C GLY A 114 -20.21 25.64 8.35
N ALA A 115 -20.26 25.06 7.15
CA ALA A 115 -19.07 24.79 6.35
C ALA A 115 -18.49 26.11 5.86
N ARG A 116 -17.14 26.21 5.83
CA ARG A 116 -16.35 27.42 5.54
C ARG A 116 -17.04 28.31 4.50
N ARG A 117 -17.57 29.46 4.96
CA ARG A 117 -18.38 30.43 4.19
C ARG A 117 -17.74 30.98 2.90
N ASN A 118 -16.51 30.57 2.56
CA ASN A 118 -15.67 31.11 1.50
C ASN A 118 -14.96 30.06 0.62
N VAL A 119 -15.35 28.77 0.64
CA VAL A 119 -14.72 27.75 -0.23
C VAL A 119 -15.49 27.68 -1.55
N GLY A 120 -14.81 27.99 -2.67
CA GLY A 120 -15.42 27.93 -3.99
C GLY A 120 -15.81 26.49 -4.38
N PRO A 121 -16.81 26.28 -5.27
CA PRO A 121 -17.28 24.95 -5.65
C PRO A 121 -16.17 23.99 -6.12
N ARG A 122 -15.19 24.52 -6.86
CA ARG A 122 -14.01 23.76 -7.32
C ARG A 122 -13.14 23.32 -6.15
N GLU A 123 -12.93 24.19 -5.18
CA GLU A 123 -12.10 23.85 -4.02
C GLU A 123 -12.78 22.80 -3.13
N TYR A 124 -14.11 22.85 -3.00
CA TYR A 124 -14.90 21.83 -2.30
C TYR A 124 -14.79 20.46 -2.99
N LEU A 125 -14.94 20.41 -4.32
CA LEU A 125 -14.78 19.18 -5.11
C LEU A 125 -13.43 18.50 -4.81
N TRP A 126 -12.31 19.22 -4.95
CA TRP A 126 -10.97 18.64 -4.79
C TRP A 126 -10.58 18.37 -3.34
N GLN A 127 -11.15 19.09 -2.36
CA GLN A 127 -10.80 18.88 -0.95
C GLN A 127 -11.68 17.86 -0.24
N THR A 128 -12.91 17.66 -0.74
CA THR A 128 -13.92 16.87 -0.04
C THR A 128 -14.41 15.68 -0.86
N LEU A 129 -14.65 15.84 -2.16
CA LEU A 129 -15.31 14.81 -2.96
C LEU A 129 -14.35 13.91 -3.74
N VAL A 130 -13.24 14.45 -4.26
CA VAL A 130 -12.25 13.66 -5.00
C VAL A 130 -11.49 12.76 -4.03
N PRO A 131 -11.56 11.41 -4.17
CA PRO A 131 -10.75 10.51 -3.38
C PRO A 131 -9.26 10.78 -3.58
N PHE A 132 -8.50 10.86 -2.49
CA PHE A 132 -7.07 11.15 -2.54
C PHE A 132 -6.29 10.09 -3.33
N GLU A 133 -6.81 8.87 -3.35
CA GLU A 133 -6.30 7.74 -4.13
C GLU A 133 -6.26 8.04 -5.62
N LEU A 134 -7.22 8.81 -6.17
CA LEU A 134 -7.20 9.22 -7.57
C LEU A 134 -6.04 10.17 -7.87
N GLU A 135 -5.69 11.03 -6.92
CA GLU A 135 -4.56 11.96 -7.07
C GLU A 135 -3.22 11.23 -7.03
N VAL A 136 -3.09 10.25 -6.14
CA VAL A 136 -1.92 9.36 -6.10
C VAL A 136 -1.83 8.52 -7.38
N LEU A 137 -2.96 8.01 -7.88
CA LEU A 137 -3.00 7.24 -9.13
C LEU A 137 -2.66 8.11 -10.35
N HIS A 138 -3.08 9.38 -10.35
CA HIS A 138 -2.75 10.34 -11.40
C HIS A 138 -1.24 10.61 -11.43
N ALA A 139 -0.60 10.84 -10.28
CA ALA A 139 0.85 10.91 -10.21
C ALA A 139 1.51 9.64 -10.77
N LYS A 140 0.97 8.46 -10.43
CA LYS A 140 1.50 7.15 -10.89
C LYS A 140 1.45 6.95 -12.41
N THR A 141 0.66 7.72 -13.16
CA THR A 141 0.71 7.68 -14.63
C THR A 141 2.08 8.02 -15.18
N ARG A 142 2.82 8.94 -14.53
CA ARG A 142 4.20 9.30 -14.88
C ARG A 142 5.14 8.10 -14.75
N TYR A 143 4.98 7.32 -13.68
CA TYR A 143 5.75 6.09 -13.49
C TYR A 143 5.49 5.09 -14.62
N TRP A 144 4.23 4.88 -15.02
CA TRP A 144 3.91 3.97 -16.12
C TRP A 144 4.40 4.45 -17.49
N ALA A 145 4.52 5.76 -17.68
CA ALA A 145 5.14 6.36 -18.86
C ALA A 145 6.68 6.28 -18.87
N GLY A 146 7.31 5.81 -17.78
CA GLY A 146 8.77 5.77 -17.61
C GLY A 146 9.38 7.11 -17.17
N GLU A 147 8.55 8.11 -16.85
CA GLU A 147 8.96 9.44 -16.41
C GLU A 147 9.24 9.46 -14.90
N HIS A 148 10.25 8.71 -14.43
CA HIS A 148 10.50 8.51 -12.99
C HIS A 148 10.77 9.80 -12.20
N MET A 149 11.49 10.76 -12.78
CA MET A 149 11.74 12.06 -12.11
C MET A 149 10.45 12.89 -12.00
N ALA A 150 9.66 12.96 -13.06
CA ALA A 150 8.37 13.64 -13.02
C ALA A 150 7.43 12.98 -11.98
N TYR A 151 7.49 11.66 -11.83
CA TYR A 151 6.73 10.98 -10.78
C TYR A 151 7.18 11.40 -9.37
N VAL A 152 8.49 11.51 -9.12
CA VAL A 152 9.04 12.00 -7.86
C VAL A 152 8.59 13.44 -7.58
N ASP A 153 8.58 14.31 -8.60
CA ASP A 153 8.11 15.69 -8.48
C ASP A 153 6.63 15.76 -8.08
N GLU A 154 5.77 14.98 -8.75
CA GLU A 154 4.34 14.88 -8.44
C GLU A 154 4.09 14.36 -7.01
N LEU A 155 4.79 13.30 -6.58
CA LEU A 155 4.70 12.80 -5.21
C LEU A 155 5.19 13.84 -4.19
N THR A 156 6.26 14.56 -4.50
CA THR A 156 6.82 15.62 -3.64
C THR A 156 5.82 16.77 -3.50
N ALA A 157 5.14 17.15 -4.57
CA ALA A 157 4.06 18.13 -4.55
C ALA A 157 2.89 17.67 -3.66
N LEU A 158 2.49 16.39 -3.76
CA LEU A 158 1.45 15.80 -2.90
C LEU A 158 1.85 15.80 -1.42
N VAL A 159 3.08 15.42 -1.08
CA VAL A 159 3.61 15.47 0.31
C VAL A 159 3.58 16.91 0.84
N THR A 160 4.07 17.86 0.05
CA THR A 160 4.12 19.28 0.42
C THR A 160 2.72 19.83 0.69
N ARG A 161 1.76 19.45 -0.16
CA ARG A 161 0.35 19.83 0.02
C ARG A 161 -0.25 19.21 1.28
N CYS A 162 -0.01 17.93 1.55
CA CYS A 162 -0.48 17.26 2.77
C CYS A 162 0.08 17.95 4.02
N LYS A 163 1.39 18.25 4.04
CA LYS A 163 2.04 18.98 5.14
C LYS A 163 1.43 20.37 5.34
N ARG A 164 1.21 21.12 4.25
CA ARG A 164 0.56 22.44 4.30
C ARG A 164 -0.85 22.35 4.87
N LYS A 165 -1.67 21.41 4.38
CA LYS A 165 -3.05 21.21 4.84
C LYS A 165 -3.12 20.79 6.31
N ALA A 166 -2.26 19.87 6.75
CA ALA A 166 -2.14 19.49 8.16
C ALA A 166 -1.75 20.68 9.06
N ARG A 167 -0.87 21.58 8.58
CA ARG A 167 -0.50 22.81 9.30
C ARG A 167 -1.67 23.79 9.38
N GLU A 168 -2.37 24.03 8.26
CA GLU A 168 -3.55 24.90 8.21
C GLU A 168 -4.66 24.40 9.15
N ALA A 169 -4.95 23.10 9.11
CA ALA A 169 -6.03 22.48 9.89
C ALA A 169 -5.93 22.76 11.39
N GLY A 170 -4.72 22.86 11.95
CA GLY A 170 -4.61 23.20 13.37
C GLY A 170 -3.87 24.49 13.71
N ARG A 171 -3.84 25.45 12.78
CA ARG A 171 -3.81 26.87 13.16
C ARG A 171 -5.21 27.31 13.60
N GLY A 172 -5.66 26.81 14.75
CA GLY A 172 -6.88 27.33 15.39
C GLY A 172 -6.60 28.70 16.02
N ARG A 173 -7.47 29.70 15.82
CA ARG A 173 -7.41 30.94 16.61
C ARG A 173 -7.52 30.56 18.08
N ALA A 174 -6.44 30.70 18.86
CA ALA A 174 -6.50 30.60 20.30
C ALA A 174 -7.57 31.58 20.78
N ALA A 175 -8.63 31.08 21.44
CA ALA A 175 -9.65 31.94 22.01
C ALA A 175 -8.95 32.90 22.98
N ARG A 176 -8.99 34.21 22.69
CA ARG A 176 -8.61 35.23 23.66
C ARG A 176 -9.45 34.98 24.91
N LYS A 177 -8.83 34.51 26.00
CA LYS A 177 -9.45 34.45 27.32
C LYS A 177 -9.71 35.89 27.75
N ASN A 178 -10.89 36.42 27.43
CA ASN A 178 -11.35 37.65 28.05
C ASN A 178 -11.69 37.31 29.51
N LYS A 179 -10.77 37.61 30.42
CA LYS A 179 -11.02 37.65 31.86
C LYS A 179 -11.87 38.89 32.16
N GLY A 180 -13.16 38.82 31.86
CA GLY A 180 -14.16 39.79 32.31
C GLY A 180 -15.02 39.12 33.37
N SER A 181 -14.82 39.49 34.62
CA SER A 181 -15.67 39.13 35.77
C SER A 181 -16.88 40.07 35.79
N GLU A 182 -17.97 39.65 35.18
CA GLU A 182 -19.29 40.27 35.38
C GLU A 182 -20.28 39.15 35.69
N GLU A 183 -21.19 39.38 36.64
CA GLU A 183 -22.29 38.48 36.96
C GLU A 183 -23.17 38.28 35.72
N LYS A 184 -23.02 37.13 35.07
CA LYS A 184 -23.75 36.79 33.85
C LYS A 184 -25.10 36.19 34.21
N SER A 185 -26.18 36.86 33.80
CA SER A 185 -27.54 36.31 33.78
C SER A 185 -27.56 34.88 33.21
N GLU A 186 -28.46 34.00 33.69
CA GLU A 186 -28.61 32.61 33.21
C GLU A 186 -28.67 32.49 31.68
N ARG A 187 -29.31 33.45 31.00
CA ARG A 187 -29.36 33.51 29.52
C ARG A 187 -27.98 33.73 28.88
N ALA A 188 -27.09 34.48 29.54
CA ALA A 188 -25.73 34.71 29.08
C ALA A 188 -24.83 33.48 29.33
N LEU A 189 -25.02 32.78 30.46
CA LEU A 189 -24.35 31.50 30.75
C LEU A 189 -24.75 30.41 29.74
N ALA A 190 -26.03 30.28 29.41
CA ALA A 190 -26.52 29.32 28.40
C ALA A 190 -25.97 29.62 26.99
N ARG A 191 -25.86 30.90 26.61
CA ARG A 191 -25.23 31.32 25.33
C ARG A 191 -23.73 31.02 25.30
N GLU A 192 -23.04 31.24 26.41
CA GLU A 192 -21.60 30.93 26.53
C GLU A 192 -21.35 29.41 26.48
N ALA A 193 -22.19 28.60 27.13
CA ALA A 193 -22.11 27.14 27.07
C ALA A 193 -22.27 26.62 25.62
N ARG A 194 -23.31 27.08 24.90
CA ARG A 194 -23.50 26.74 23.47
C ARG A 194 -22.33 27.20 22.59
N ARG A 195 -21.70 28.34 22.90
CA ARG A 195 -20.51 28.81 22.18
C ARG A 195 -19.32 27.89 22.42
N ARG A 196 -19.07 27.51 23.67
CA ARG A 196 -17.98 26.58 24.05
C ARG A 196 -18.18 25.20 23.41
N GLU A 197 -19.41 24.70 23.37
CA GLU A 197 -19.74 23.44 22.71
C GLU A 197 -19.45 23.49 21.20
N ARG A 198 -19.88 24.55 20.51
CA ARG A 198 -19.56 24.76 19.08
C ARG A 198 -18.06 24.92 18.83
N GLU A 199 -17.33 25.57 19.72
CA GLU A 199 -15.87 25.72 19.62
C GLU A 199 -15.16 24.38 19.80
N ARG A 200 -15.61 23.54 20.74
CA ARG A 200 -15.12 22.16 20.95
C ARG A 200 -15.40 21.27 19.74
N ALA A 201 -16.61 21.30 19.21
CA ALA A 201 -16.97 20.53 18.00
C ALA A 201 -16.08 20.93 16.81
N ARG A 202 -15.87 22.23 16.58
CA ARG A 202 -14.97 22.72 15.53
C ARG A 202 -13.50 22.40 15.79
N ALA A 203 -13.07 22.32 17.04
CA ALA A 203 -11.72 21.92 17.39
C ALA A 203 -11.49 20.43 17.09
N SER A 204 -12.44 19.58 17.45
CA SER A 204 -12.42 18.15 17.13
C SER A 204 -12.42 17.90 15.62
N GLU A 205 -13.23 18.64 14.86
CA GLU A 205 -13.25 18.55 13.39
C GLU A 205 -11.90 18.94 12.77
N ARG A 206 -11.29 20.04 13.24
CA ARG A 206 -9.95 20.48 12.82
C ARG A 206 -8.85 19.46 13.14
N GLU A 207 -8.96 18.80 14.28
CA GLU A 207 -8.03 17.75 14.68
C GLU A 207 -8.17 16.51 13.80
N ARG A 208 -9.39 16.06 13.52
CA ARG A 208 -9.65 14.97 12.54
C ARG A 208 -9.11 15.32 11.15
N GLU A 209 -9.34 16.54 10.68
CA GLU A 209 -8.80 17.02 9.40
C GLU A 209 -7.27 17.01 9.40
N ARG A 210 -6.63 17.46 10.49
CA ARG A 210 -5.17 17.44 10.65
C ARG A 210 -4.62 16.01 10.58
N GLU A 211 -5.18 15.08 11.35
CA GLU A 211 -4.71 13.69 11.40
C GLU A 211 -4.90 12.99 10.06
N MET A 212 -6.03 13.20 9.39
CA MET A 212 -6.25 12.70 8.03
C MET A 212 -5.18 13.19 7.03
N TRP A 213 -4.82 14.48 7.06
CA TRP A 213 -3.76 15.00 6.17
C TRP A 213 -2.36 14.50 6.53
N LYS A 214 -2.09 14.27 7.83
CA LYS A 214 -0.84 13.63 8.25
C LYS A 214 -0.77 12.21 7.71
N GLU A 215 -1.83 11.42 7.88
CA GLU A 215 -1.90 10.03 7.41
C GLU A 215 -1.69 9.95 5.89
N ARG A 216 -2.39 10.79 5.12
CA ARG A 216 -2.18 10.91 3.67
C ARG A 216 -0.74 11.25 3.33
N GLY A 217 -0.15 12.22 4.01
CA GLY A 217 1.25 12.61 3.84
C GLY A 217 2.21 11.45 4.11
N SER A 218 2.00 10.70 5.19
CA SER A 218 2.79 9.53 5.56
C SER A 218 2.71 8.43 4.49
N ARG A 219 1.51 8.13 3.97
CA ARG A 219 1.31 7.16 2.88
C ARG A 219 2.07 7.58 1.61
N VAL A 220 2.01 8.85 1.22
CA VAL A 220 2.76 9.34 0.05
C VAL A 220 4.27 9.32 0.30
N CYS A 221 4.74 9.64 1.51
CA CYS A 221 6.15 9.51 1.88
C CYS A 221 6.64 8.06 1.75
N LEU A 222 5.83 7.06 2.13
CA LEU A 222 6.17 5.64 1.94
C LEU A 222 6.29 5.31 0.44
N ILE A 223 5.34 5.74 -0.38
CA ILE A 223 5.38 5.54 -1.84
C ILE A 223 6.62 6.19 -2.46
N LEU A 224 6.92 7.43 -2.05
CA LEU A 224 8.08 8.17 -2.54
C LEU A 224 9.39 7.51 -2.09
N ALA A 225 9.50 7.05 -0.84
CA ALA A 225 10.66 6.31 -0.36
C ALA A 225 10.89 5.03 -1.17
N SER A 226 9.83 4.27 -1.45
CA SER A 226 9.92 3.07 -2.32
C SER A 226 10.41 3.42 -3.73
N GLN A 227 9.91 4.51 -4.32
CA GLN A 227 10.34 4.96 -5.65
C GLN A 227 11.83 5.35 -5.66
N LEU A 228 12.31 6.06 -4.63
CA LEU A 228 13.71 6.48 -4.52
C LEU A 228 14.66 5.27 -4.38
N VAL A 229 14.22 4.20 -3.72
CA VAL A 229 14.98 2.93 -3.62
C VAL A 229 15.04 2.21 -4.96
N GLU A 230 13.97 2.24 -5.76
CA GLU A 230 13.90 1.59 -7.08
C GLU A 230 14.74 2.30 -8.15
N MET A 231 14.94 3.61 -8.00
CA MET A 231 15.68 4.43 -8.96
C MET A 231 17.16 4.05 -9.02
N LYS A 232 17.69 3.94 -10.25
CA LYS A 232 19.09 3.55 -10.54
C LYS A 232 20.15 4.46 -9.89
N ALA A 233 19.79 5.68 -9.53
CA ALA A 233 20.67 6.65 -8.87
C ALA A 233 20.98 6.32 -7.39
N ARG A 234 20.39 5.25 -6.82
CA ARG A 234 20.63 4.79 -5.44
C ARG A 234 20.46 5.91 -4.41
N GLU A 235 19.34 6.63 -4.45
CA GLU A 235 19.01 7.68 -3.46
C GLU A 235 18.51 7.09 -2.13
N TYR A 236 19.15 6.04 -1.62
CA TYR A 236 18.74 5.36 -0.38
C TYR A 236 18.86 6.27 0.84
N ILE A 237 19.79 7.22 0.84
CA ILE A 237 19.93 8.23 1.91
C ILE A 237 18.69 9.13 1.94
N ALA A 238 18.22 9.59 0.78
CA ALA A 238 17.02 10.41 0.69
C ALA A 238 15.77 9.63 1.13
N ALA A 239 15.66 8.35 0.71
CA ALA A 239 14.58 7.46 1.14
C ALA A 239 14.59 7.26 2.67
N ALA A 240 15.75 6.98 3.27
CA ALA A 240 15.90 6.84 4.72
C ALA A 240 15.55 8.14 5.47
N HIS A 241 16.06 9.28 5.00
CA HIS A 241 15.75 10.60 5.58
C HIS A 241 14.27 10.96 5.48
N LEU A 242 13.56 10.49 4.44
CA LEU A 242 12.13 10.69 4.30
C LEU A 242 11.32 9.89 5.33
N LEU A 243 11.79 8.69 5.69
CA LEU A 243 11.09 7.79 6.62
C LEU A 243 11.43 8.05 8.09
N LEU A 244 12.63 8.55 8.43
CA LEU A 244 13.05 8.77 9.81
C LEU A 244 12.07 9.65 10.63
N PRO A 245 11.54 10.78 10.12
CA PRO A 245 10.54 11.56 10.84
C PRO A 245 9.20 10.83 11.04
N LEU A 246 8.90 9.83 10.21
CA LEU A 246 7.71 8.99 10.39
C LEU A 246 7.94 7.88 11.42
N ALA A 247 9.19 7.41 11.52
CA ALA A 247 9.59 6.48 12.57
C ALA A 247 9.50 7.14 13.95
N HIS A 248 9.86 8.42 14.07
CA HIS A 248 9.88 9.13 15.34
C HIS A 248 8.83 10.24 15.39
N GLN A 249 7.67 9.93 15.95
CA GLN A 249 6.57 10.87 16.08
C GLN A 249 6.51 11.40 17.50
N SER A 250 6.41 12.72 17.65
CA SER A 250 6.16 13.35 18.95
C SER A 250 4.66 13.52 19.14
N LEU A 251 4.12 12.97 20.23
CA LEU A 251 2.76 13.27 20.64
C LEU A 251 2.64 14.75 21.03
N ALA A 252 1.46 15.33 20.79
CA ALA A 252 1.16 16.64 21.35
C ALA A 252 1.27 16.57 22.89
N PRO A 253 1.74 17.64 23.56
CA PRO A 253 1.73 17.69 25.02
C PRO A 253 0.34 17.38 25.54
N SER A 254 0.24 16.51 26.55
CA SER A 254 -1.04 16.29 27.23
C SER A 254 -1.52 17.62 27.82
N ALA A 255 -2.82 17.78 28.04
CA ALA A 255 -3.40 19.00 28.63
C ALA A 255 -2.82 19.34 30.02
N LEU A 256 -2.05 18.41 30.61
CA LEU A 256 -1.37 18.51 31.91
C LEU A 256 0.08 19.02 31.81
N GLY A 257 0.58 19.37 30.62
CA GLY A 257 1.89 20.00 30.46
C GLY A 257 3.10 19.05 30.53
N GLU A 258 2.86 17.74 30.49
CA GLU A 258 3.94 16.75 30.36
C GLU A 258 4.56 16.84 28.95
N LYS A 259 5.89 16.75 28.87
CA LYS A 259 6.62 16.70 27.59
C LYS A 259 6.05 15.55 26.78
N GLY A 260 5.57 15.83 25.56
CA GLY A 260 4.97 14.81 24.69
C GLY A 260 5.91 13.63 24.51
N GLU A 261 5.44 12.43 24.84
CA GLU A 261 6.19 11.20 24.69
C GLU A 261 6.57 10.99 23.21
N ARG A 262 7.82 10.61 22.97
CA ARG A 262 8.30 10.29 21.63
C ARG A 262 7.92 8.84 21.34
N ILE A 263 6.98 8.65 20.43
CA ILE A 263 6.61 7.33 19.93
C ILE A 263 7.56 6.98 18.78
N THR A 264 8.28 5.88 18.92
CA THR A 264 9.05 5.28 17.83
C THR A 264 8.26 4.12 17.23
N SER A 265 8.04 4.13 15.92
CA SER A 265 7.46 3.00 15.20
C SER A 265 8.57 2.00 14.82
N PRO A 266 8.64 0.81 15.45
CA PRO A 266 9.68 -0.17 15.14
C PRO A 266 9.57 -0.69 13.70
N TYR A 267 8.36 -0.73 13.12
CA TYR A 267 8.13 -1.15 11.73
C TYR A 267 8.75 -0.21 10.70
N ILE A 268 8.60 1.11 10.88
CA ILE A 268 9.21 2.11 9.98
C ILE A 268 10.72 2.14 10.20
N LEU A 269 11.18 2.01 11.45
CA LEU A 269 12.61 1.96 11.77
C LEU A 269 13.29 0.73 11.15
N ALA A 270 12.64 -0.44 11.22
CA ALA A 270 13.07 -1.65 10.51
C ALA A 270 13.15 -1.43 8.99
N SER A 271 12.19 -0.69 8.42
CA SER A 271 12.23 -0.34 6.99
C SER A 271 13.44 0.54 6.64
N VAL A 272 13.79 1.50 7.50
CA VAL A 272 15.02 2.30 7.35
C VAL A 272 16.27 1.42 7.45
N GLY A 273 16.32 0.51 8.43
CA GLY A 273 17.42 -0.47 8.54
C GLY A 273 17.58 -1.33 7.30
N ARG A 274 16.47 -1.83 6.72
CA ARG A 274 16.46 -2.60 5.47
C ARG A 274 16.94 -1.79 4.26
N ILE A 275 16.62 -0.49 4.19
CA ILE A 275 17.14 0.40 3.14
C ILE A 275 18.66 0.51 3.23
N TYR A 276 19.21 0.71 4.43
CA TYR A 276 20.67 0.75 4.62
C TYR A 276 21.33 -0.61 4.35
N LEU A 277 20.67 -1.71 4.72
CA LEU A 277 21.14 -3.07 4.42
C LEU A 277 21.25 -3.28 2.90
N GLN A 278 20.20 -2.93 2.15
CA GLN A 278 20.18 -3.01 0.68
C GLN A 278 21.22 -2.09 0.03
N ALA A 279 21.54 -0.97 0.67
CA ALA A 279 22.59 -0.06 0.24
C ALA A 279 24.02 -0.57 0.55
N GLY A 280 24.17 -1.61 1.38
CA GLY A 280 25.45 -2.13 1.83
C GLY A 280 26.06 -1.40 3.03
N ASP A 281 25.35 -0.44 3.64
CA ASP A 281 25.78 0.23 4.87
C ASP A 281 25.40 -0.63 6.09
N LEU A 282 26.19 -1.68 6.32
CA LEU A 282 25.96 -2.64 7.40
C LEU A 282 26.02 -1.99 8.79
N GLY A 283 26.82 -0.93 8.96
CA GLY A 283 26.94 -0.21 10.22
C GLY A 283 25.65 0.48 10.62
N LYS A 284 25.05 1.27 9.71
CA LYS A 284 23.76 1.90 9.98
C LYS A 284 22.63 0.89 10.07
N ALA A 285 22.61 -0.12 9.21
CA ALA A 285 21.61 -1.19 9.25
C ALA A 285 21.61 -1.89 10.62
N SER A 286 22.79 -2.26 11.13
CA SER A 286 22.96 -2.85 12.46
C SER A 286 22.46 -1.94 13.58
N SER A 287 22.79 -0.64 13.53
CA SER A 287 22.32 0.34 14.53
C SER A 287 20.80 0.39 14.60
N TYR A 288 20.12 0.45 13.45
CA TYR A 288 18.65 0.51 13.42
C TYR A 288 18.01 -0.81 13.83
N PHE A 289 18.54 -1.97 13.41
CA PHE A 289 18.02 -3.27 13.83
C PHE A 289 18.22 -3.52 15.33
N SER A 290 19.34 -3.03 15.90
CA SER A 290 19.58 -3.07 17.35
C SER A 290 18.57 -2.20 18.11
N GLU A 291 18.25 -1.01 17.61
CA GLU A 291 17.22 -0.15 18.21
C GLU A 291 15.83 -0.81 18.17
N VAL A 292 15.46 -1.46 17.05
CA VAL A 292 14.20 -2.23 16.94
C VAL A 292 14.19 -3.41 17.91
N THR A 293 15.31 -4.11 18.05
CA THR A 293 15.44 -5.24 18.99
C THR A 293 15.30 -4.77 20.43
N ALA A 294 16.00 -3.70 20.81
CA ALA A 294 15.89 -3.10 22.14
C ALA A 294 14.47 -2.64 22.45
N HIS A 295 13.76 -2.08 21.46
CA HIS A 295 12.35 -1.73 21.61
C HIS A 295 11.49 -2.97 21.89
N TYR A 296 11.69 -4.07 21.16
CA TYR A 296 10.95 -5.32 21.37
C TYR A 296 11.25 -5.95 22.74
N GLU A 297 12.52 -5.98 23.15
CA GLU A 297 12.95 -6.54 24.44
C GLU A 297 12.46 -5.72 25.64
N GLY A 298 12.28 -4.41 25.46
CA GLY A 298 11.72 -3.52 26.47
C GLY A 298 10.21 -3.67 26.70
N ILE A 299 9.50 -4.44 25.85
CA ILE A 299 8.06 -4.70 26.02
C ILE A 299 7.88 -5.79 27.10
N PRO A 300 7.13 -5.51 28.19
CA PRO A 300 6.78 -6.53 29.18
C PRO A 300 5.95 -7.67 28.56
N GLU A 301 6.07 -8.88 29.10
CA GLU A 301 5.27 -10.01 28.65
C GLU A 301 3.75 -9.79 28.90
N PRO A 302 2.86 -10.26 28.01
CA PRO A 302 3.13 -10.99 26.76
C PRO A 302 3.56 -10.08 25.60
N ARG A 303 4.61 -10.48 24.88
CA ARG A 303 5.14 -9.71 23.74
C ARG A 303 4.32 -9.88 22.44
N ASP A 304 4.34 -8.85 21.60
CA ASP A 304 3.79 -8.86 20.24
C ASP A 304 4.58 -9.85 19.36
N GLU A 305 3.98 -10.99 19.04
CA GLU A 305 4.58 -12.04 18.20
C GLU A 305 4.94 -11.52 16.80
N GLY A 306 4.15 -10.60 16.24
CA GLY A 306 4.41 -10.00 14.93
C GLY A 306 5.65 -9.10 14.95
N LEU A 307 5.86 -8.36 16.04
CA LEU A 307 7.09 -7.59 16.25
C LEU A 307 8.29 -8.51 16.52
N GLY A 308 8.09 -9.60 17.25
CA GLY A 308 9.13 -10.63 17.45
C GLY A 308 9.57 -11.26 16.13
N ASP A 309 8.61 -11.53 15.23
CA ASP A 309 8.90 -12.04 13.90
C ASP A 309 9.66 -11.04 13.03
N LEU A 310 9.26 -9.77 13.08
CA LEU A 310 9.97 -8.68 12.42
C LEU A 310 11.45 -8.64 12.86
N VAL A 311 11.72 -8.74 14.16
CA VAL A 311 13.09 -8.76 14.72
C VAL A 311 13.88 -9.95 14.19
N ARG A 312 13.32 -11.17 14.27
CA ARG A 312 13.99 -12.39 13.77
C ARG A 312 14.30 -12.30 12.28
N VAL A 313 13.34 -11.88 11.46
CA VAL A 313 13.52 -11.75 10.02
C VAL A 313 14.58 -10.70 9.68
N ASN A 314 14.62 -9.56 10.39
CA ASN A 314 15.65 -8.54 10.18
C ASN A 314 17.05 -9.06 10.53
N ASN A 315 17.18 -9.76 11.66
CA ASN A 315 18.45 -10.36 12.07
C ASN A 315 18.91 -11.44 11.09
N ALA A 316 17.97 -12.25 10.57
CA ALA A 316 18.25 -13.25 9.53
C ALA A 316 18.72 -12.60 8.22
N LEU A 317 18.06 -11.53 7.78
CA LEU A 317 18.48 -10.75 6.60
C LEU A 317 19.86 -10.13 6.80
N PHE A 318 20.17 -9.64 8.00
CA PHE A 318 21.49 -9.12 8.33
C PHE A 318 22.56 -10.22 8.26
N ALA A 319 22.29 -11.41 8.82
CA ALA A 319 23.17 -12.57 8.71
C ALA A 319 23.39 -13.00 7.26
N CYS A 320 22.36 -12.97 6.40
CA CYS A 320 22.53 -13.18 4.96
C CYS A 320 23.48 -12.15 4.33
N ALA A 321 23.38 -10.87 4.69
CA ALA A 321 24.24 -9.82 4.14
C ALA A 321 25.72 -10.01 4.53
N GLU A 322 25.98 -10.66 5.67
CA GLU A 322 27.33 -11.00 6.13
C GLU A 322 27.80 -12.39 5.66
N GLY A 323 27.00 -13.10 4.88
CA GLY A 323 27.32 -14.44 4.39
C GLY A 323 27.22 -15.55 5.45
N ARG A 324 26.64 -15.28 6.62
CA ARG A 324 26.38 -16.28 7.67
C ARG A 324 25.07 -17.02 7.40
N TRP A 325 25.09 -17.89 6.40
CA TRP A 325 23.88 -18.55 5.89
C TRP A 325 23.25 -19.52 6.88
N GLU A 326 24.05 -20.19 7.71
CA GLU A 326 23.59 -21.14 8.73
C GLU A 326 22.84 -20.42 9.86
N ASP A 327 23.29 -19.24 10.25
CA ASP A 327 22.62 -18.43 11.27
C ASP A 327 21.30 -17.86 10.73
N ALA A 328 21.31 -17.39 9.47
CA ALA A 328 20.10 -16.93 8.80
C ALA A 328 19.05 -18.05 8.68
N GLU A 329 19.47 -19.26 8.32
CA GLU A 329 18.58 -20.44 8.26
C GLU A 329 17.89 -20.70 9.60
N LYS A 330 18.65 -20.76 10.71
CA LYS A 330 18.07 -21.00 12.05
C LYS A 330 16.98 -19.98 12.37
N LEU A 331 17.26 -18.69 12.15
CA LEU A 331 16.32 -17.60 12.42
C LEU A 331 15.08 -17.65 11.52
N PHE A 332 15.24 -17.97 10.23
CA PHE A 332 14.09 -18.13 9.34
C PHE A 332 13.25 -19.37 9.69
N VAL A 333 13.88 -20.49 10.06
CA VAL A 333 13.17 -21.70 10.50
C VAL A 333 12.36 -21.41 11.78
N GLU A 334 12.92 -20.67 12.73
CA GLU A 334 12.21 -20.23 13.93
C GLU A 334 11.00 -19.35 13.59
N SER A 335 11.18 -18.37 12.69
CA SER A 335 10.08 -17.52 12.18
C SER A 335 8.96 -18.34 11.54
N VAL A 336 9.30 -19.28 10.66
CA VAL A 336 8.33 -20.17 9.99
C VAL A 336 7.63 -21.11 10.97
N ARG A 337 8.30 -21.56 12.03
CA ARG A 337 7.69 -22.41 13.07
C ARG A 337 6.70 -21.65 13.95
N GLN A 338 6.97 -20.38 14.23
CA GLN A 338 6.16 -19.55 15.12
C GLN A 338 4.95 -18.92 14.41
N SER A 339 5.07 -18.63 13.12
CA SER A 339 3.98 -18.03 12.33
C SER A 339 3.59 -18.93 11.14
N GLY A 340 2.34 -19.40 11.14
CA GLY A 340 1.78 -20.24 10.07
C GLY A 340 1.67 -19.54 8.72
N GLU A 341 1.84 -18.21 8.66
CA GLU A 341 1.78 -17.39 7.44
C GLU A 341 3.09 -16.62 7.16
N ALA A 342 4.24 -17.15 7.60
CA ALA A 342 5.55 -16.53 7.41
C ALA A 342 6.08 -16.69 5.96
N HIS A 343 5.31 -16.26 4.95
CA HIS A 343 5.66 -16.41 3.53
C HIS A 343 6.97 -15.70 3.15
N VAL A 344 7.22 -14.53 3.73
CA VAL A 344 8.46 -13.78 3.51
C VAL A 344 9.67 -14.54 4.07
N ALA A 345 9.56 -15.06 5.30
CA ALA A 345 10.61 -15.85 5.93
C ALA A 345 10.85 -17.17 5.16
N THR A 346 9.79 -17.83 4.71
CA THR A 346 9.85 -19.05 3.89
C THR A 346 10.59 -18.81 2.58
N ASN A 347 10.29 -17.71 1.89
CA ASN A 347 10.97 -17.35 0.65
C ASN A 347 12.46 -17.09 0.89
N ASN A 348 12.80 -16.37 1.95
CA ASN A 348 14.19 -16.06 2.29
C ASN A 348 14.96 -17.28 2.82
N LEU A 349 14.29 -18.22 3.50
CA LEU A 349 14.84 -19.51 3.89
C LEU A 349 15.29 -20.29 2.66
N ALA A 350 14.48 -20.34 1.61
CA ALA A 350 14.86 -21.00 0.37
C ALA A 350 16.10 -20.35 -0.29
N VAL A 351 16.25 -19.03 -0.18
CA VAL A 351 17.46 -18.31 -0.63
C VAL A 351 18.67 -18.68 0.22
N ALA A 352 18.54 -18.72 1.56
CA ALA A 352 19.62 -19.13 2.46
C ALA A 352 20.08 -20.57 2.19
N LEU A 353 19.14 -21.49 1.98
CA LEU A 353 19.42 -22.89 1.61
C LEU A 353 20.13 -22.99 0.24
N LEU A 354 19.70 -22.19 -0.74
CA LEU A 354 20.38 -22.12 -2.03
C LEU A 354 21.83 -21.64 -1.88
N SER A 355 22.09 -20.61 -1.07
CA SER A 355 23.44 -20.08 -0.82
C SER A 355 24.37 -21.11 -0.15
N GLN A 356 23.81 -22.09 0.55
CA GLN A 356 24.55 -23.23 1.11
C GLN A 356 24.70 -24.41 0.11
N GLY A 357 24.19 -24.30 -1.11
CA GLY A 357 24.18 -25.39 -2.10
C GLY A 357 23.08 -26.44 -1.87
N ARG A 358 22.18 -26.24 -0.90
CA ARG A 358 21.09 -27.16 -0.53
C ARG A 358 19.84 -26.95 -1.39
N LEU A 359 20.03 -27.01 -2.71
CA LEU A 359 19.00 -26.72 -3.72
C LEU A 359 17.72 -27.53 -3.54
N LYS A 360 17.84 -28.84 -3.25
CA LYS A 360 16.68 -29.74 -3.11
C LYS A 360 15.79 -29.34 -1.93
N GLU A 361 16.40 -28.89 -0.84
CA GLU A 361 15.68 -28.47 0.37
C GLU A 361 15.01 -27.12 0.16
N GLY A 362 15.69 -26.17 -0.50
CA GLY A 362 15.08 -24.90 -0.89
C GLY A 362 13.83 -25.08 -1.75
N ILE A 363 13.86 -26.00 -2.73
CA ILE A 363 12.68 -26.36 -3.54
C ILE A 363 11.58 -26.95 -2.66
N TYR A 364 11.92 -27.90 -1.79
CA TYR A 364 10.95 -28.56 -0.92
C TYR A 364 10.22 -27.56 -0.02
N VAL A 365 10.94 -26.61 0.58
CA VAL A 365 10.38 -25.54 1.42
C VAL A 365 9.34 -24.72 0.65
N LEU A 366 9.67 -24.26 -0.56
CA LEU A 366 8.74 -23.46 -1.37
C LEU A 366 7.57 -24.30 -1.90
N GLU A 367 7.80 -25.52 -2.36
CA GLU A 367 6.71 -26.40 -2.83
C GLU A 367 5.73 -26.75 -1.70
N SER A 368 6.23 -27.01 -0.50
CA SER A 368 5.41 -27.30 0.68
C SER A 368 4.55 -26.09 1.05
N ALA A 369 5.14 -24.89 1.09
CA ALA A 369 4.41 -23.67 1.37
C ALA A 369 3.33 -23.38 0.32
N LEU A 370 3.67 -23.53 -0.97
CA LEU A 370 2.73 -23.33 -2.07
C LEU A 370 1.51 -24.27 -1.97
N LYS A 371 1.72 -25.52 -1.56
CA LYS A 371 0.62 -26.48 -1.34
C LYS A 371 -0.26 -26.12 -0.15
N GLN A 372 0.31 -25.54 0.91
CA GLN A 372 -0.42 -25.14 2.11
C GLN A 372 -1.25 -23.86 1.88
N ALA A 373 -0.70 -22.89 1.15
CA ALA A 373 -1.32 -21.58 0.93
C ALA A 373 -1.32 -21.16 -0.56
N PRO A 374 -1.98 -21.91 -1.46
CA PRO A 374 -1.90 -21.66 -2.90
C PRO A 374 -2.45 -20.29 -3.30
N THR A 375 -3.59 -19.87 -2.71
CA THR A 375 -4.22 -18.57 -3.03
C THR A 375 -3.32 -17.37 -2.69
N ALA A 376 -2.57 -17.43 -1.59
CA ALA A 376 -1.67 -16.35 -1.19
C ALA A 376 -0.36 -16.35 -2.01
N LEU A 377 0.19 -17.53 -2.31
CA LEU A 377 1.52 -17.66 -2.92
C LEU A 377 1.50 -17.64 -4.45
N CYS A 378 0.42 -18.08 -5.10
CA CYS A 378 0.27 -17.99 -6.56
C CYS A 378 0.15 -16.54 -7.09
N VAL A 379 -0.04 -15.56 -6.22
CA VAL A 379 -0.03 -14.12 -6.58
C VAL A 379 1.25 -13.40 -6.14
N THR A 380 2.13 -14.09 -5.41
CA THR A 380 3.38 -13.51 -4.90
C THR A 380 4.49 -13.69 -5.93
N GLU A 381 4.62 -12.73 -6.84
CA GLU A 381 5.59 -12.79 -7.96
C GLU A 381 7.04 -13.10 -7.53
N PRO A 382 7.62 -12.51 -6.45
CA PRO A 382 8.97 -12.85 -6.01
C PRO A 382 9.13 -14.30 -5.56
N PHE A 383 8.10 -14.87 -4.92
CA PHE A 383 8.08 -16.26 -4.50
C PHE A 383 8.09 -17.21 -5.70
N LEU A 384 7.21 -16.95 -6.68
CA LEU A 384 7.14 -17.72 -7.93
C LEU A 384 8.44 -17.62 -8.73
N PHE A 385 9.05 -16.43 -8.77
CA PHE A 385 10.32 -16.20 -9.44
C PHE A 385 11.46 -17.01 -8.81
N ASN A 386 11.54 -17.03 -7.48
CA ASN A 386 12.54 -17.82 -6.77
C ASN A 386 12.34 -19.31 -7.00
N LEU A 387 11.10 -19.83 -6.84
CA LEU A 387 10.79 -21.24 -7.11
C LEU A 387 11.13 -21.63 -8.56
N SER A 388 10.71 -20.82 -9.53
CA SER A 388 11.03 -21.05 -10.93
C SER A 388 12.55 -21.02 -11.20
N THR A 389 13.29 -20.16 -10.51
CA THR A 389 14.76 -20.11 -10.63
C THR A 389 15.41 -21.36 -10.05
N LEU A 390 14.95 -21.86 -8.90
CA LEU A 390 15.45 -23.11 -8.33
C LEU A 390 15.18 -24.31 -9.26
N TYR A 391 14.04 -24.34 -9.95
CA TYR A 391 13.77 -25.38 -10.96
C TYR A 391 14.76 -25.35 -12.11
N GLU A 392 15.12 -24.18 -12.62
CA GLU A 392 16.11 -24.04 -13.70
C GLU A 392 17.50 -24.54 -13.28
N LEU A 393 17.89 -24.27 -12.04
CA LEU A 393 19.14 -24.76 -11.47
C LEU A 393 19.16 -26.30 -11.31
N ARG A 394 17.99 -26.95 -11.26
CA ARG A 394 17.88 -28.42 -11.13
C ARG A 394 18.02 -29.19 -12.47
N SER A 395 18.27 -28.49 -13.59
CA SER A 395 18.56 -28.93 -14.97
C SER A 395 17.65 -29.99 -15.62
N ASN A 396 17.44 -31.16 -15.02
CA ASN A 396 16.80 -32.30 -15.68
C ASN A 396 15.26 -32.28 -15.71
N THR A 397 14.62 -31.55 -14.79
CA THR A 397 13.16 -31.56 -14.58
C THR A 397 12.55 -30.16 -14.63
N ALA A 398 13.35 -29.16 -15.02
CA ALA A 398 12.98 -27.74 -14.97
C ALA A 398 11.73 -27.42 -15.82
N ALA A 399 11.66 -27.97 -17.03
CA ALA A 399 10.56 -27.69 -17.95
C ALA A 399 9.23 -28.23 -17.41
N ASP A 400 9.21 -29.48 -16.94
CA ASP A 400 8.00 -30.11 -16.41
C ASP A 400 7.53 -29.44 -15.13
N LYS A 401 8.46 -29.12 -14.22
CA LYS A 401 8.16 -28.40 -12.97
C LYS A 401 7.60 -27.00 -13.21
N LYS A 402 8.13 -26.26 -14.20
CA LYS A 402 7.57 -24.96 -14.58
C LYS A 402 6.19 -25.06 -15.22
N ARG A 403 5.90 -26.13 -15.98
CA ARG A 403 4.56 -26.40 -16.52
C ARG A 403 3.56 -26.75 -15.41
N GLU A 404 3.96 -27.58 -14.45
CA GLU A 404 3.16 -27.86 -13.25
C GLU A 404 2.85 -26.58 -12.46
N LEU A 405 3.86 -25.74 -12.25
CA LEU A 405 3.69 -24.44 -11.58
C LEU A 405 2.74 -23.52 -12.35
N LEU A 406 2.85 -23.44 -13.68
CA LEU A 406 1.95 -22.65 -14.52
C LEU A 406 0.48 -23.11 -14.36
N VAL A 407 0.24 -24.42 -14.32
CA VAL A 407 -1.10 -24.98 -14.09
C VAL A 407 -1.62 -24.58 -12.72
N GLU A 408 -0.80 -24.65 -11.67
CA GLU A 408 -1.22 -24.29 -10.33
C GLU A 408 -1.52 -22.79 -10.21
N VAL A 409 -0.62 -21.95 -10.71
CA VAL A 409 -0.79 -20.50 -10.74
C VAL A 409 -2.05 -20.09 -11.50
N ALA A 410 -2.33 -20.75 -12.63
CA ALA A 410 -3.52 -20.46 -13.41
C ALA A 410 -4.84 -20.74 -12.67
N LYS A 411 -4.86 -21.71 -11.75
CA LYS A 411 -6.04 -22.02 -10.91
C LYS A 411 -6.31 -20.94 -9.85
N TRP A 412 -5.25 -20.41 -9.23
CA TRP A 412 -5.39 -19.63 -7.99
C TRP A 412 -5.11 -18.14 -8.12
N ALA A 413 -4.34 -17.69 -9.13
CA ALA A 413 -3.82 -16.32 -9.16
C ALA A 413 -4.85 -15.23 -9.50
N GLY A 414 -6.02 -15.58 -10.03
CA GLY A 414 -6.99 -14.59 -10.54
C GLY A 414 -6.41 -13.76 -11.70
N ASP A 415 -6.70 -12.46 -11.74
CA ASP A 415 -6.20 -11.51 -12.73
C ASP A 415 -4.90 -10.80 -12.28
N GLY A 416 -4.13 -10.27 -13.25
CA GLY A 416 -3.11 -9.24 -13.00
C GLY A 416 -1.68 -9.73 -12.73
N LEU A 417 -1.47 -11.06 -12.66
CA LEU A 417 -0.14 -11.64 -12.45
C LEU A 417 0.83 -11.33 -13.60
N ARG A 418 2.05 -10.87 -13.27
CA ARG A 418 3.15 -10.75 -14.23
C ARG A 418 3.76 -12.12 -14.50
N THR A 419 3.41 -12.70 -15.64
CA THR A 419 3.84 -14.05 -16.00
C THR A 419 5.34 -14.23 -16.21
N SER A 420 6.13 -13.14 -16.30
CA SER A 420 7.60 -13.23 -16.34
C SER A 420 8.19 -13.86 -15.06
N CYS A 421 7.47 -13.86 -13.94
CA CYS A 421 7.90 -14.56 -12.73
C CYS A 421 8.01 -16.09 -12.92
N LEU A 422 7.30 -16.67 -13.89
CA LEU A 422 7.32 -18.11 -14.16
C LEU A 422 8.50 -18.55 -15.04
N LYS A 423 9.31 -17.59 -15.55
CA LYS A 423 10.48 -17.81 -16.42
C LYS A 423 10.24 -18.88 -17.50
N MET A 424 9.07 -18.84 -18.14
CA MET A 424 8.76 -19.76 -19.23
C MET A 424 9.68 -19.46 -20.43
N PRO A 425 10.28 -20.48 -21.10
CA PRO A 425 11.18 -20.26 -22.23
C PRO A 425 10.46 -19.52 -23.36
N THR A 426 10.98 -18.40 -23.84
CA THR A 426 10.35 -17.59 -24.92
C THR A 426 10.16 -18.36 -26.21
#